data_AF-A0A940HLL4-F1
#
_entry.id   AF-A0A940HLL4-F1
#
_cell.length_a   1.000
_cell.length_b   1.000
_cell.length_c   1.000
_cell.angle_alpha   90.00
_cell.angle_beta   90.00
_cell.angle_gamma   90.00
#
_symmetry.space_group_name_H-M   'P 1'
#
loop_
_entity.id
_entity.type
_entity.pdbx_description
1 polymer ?
#
loop_
_entity_poly.entity_id
_entity_poly.type
_entity_poly.pdbx_seq_one_letter_code
_entity_poly.pdbx_strand_id
1 'polypeptide(L)'
;QEIIEQRLLDVARVSAREKLSKSEKKLSGIIFERGVNEQSFAAIRSKGDQALFGGFSTAEMKKKLGVPATRPLADFLPTLTIKAKDFATELTSHNVVEKDLHGENQITKEHVDNNSAVREMLDQRGVKPETLPPAEDITKLKKKLENDEKKILKKNKKQPKD
;
A
#
# COMPACT_ATOMS: atom_id res chain seq x y z
N GLN A 1 12.67 12.30 -22.68
CA GLN A 1 13.10 11.36 -21.63
C GLN A 1 12.21 11.45 -20.39
N GLU A 2 12.07 12.64 -19.79
CA GLU A 2 11.33 12.86 -18.52
C GLU A 2 9.86 12.41 -18.51
N ILE A 3 9.10 12.62 -19.60
CA ILE A 3 7.67 12.24 -19.67
C ILE A 3 7.48 10.71 -19.61
N ILE A 4 8.38 9.94 -20.22
CA ILE A 4 8.30 8.47 -20.23
C ILE A 4 8.65 7.95 -18.84
N GLU A 5 9.69 8.50 -18.22
CA GLU A 5 10.11 8.15 -16.86
C GLU A 5 9.01 8.42 -15.84
N GLN A 6 8.41 9.61 -15.86
CA GLN A 6 7.29 9.93 -14.97
C GLN A 6 6.11 8.98 -15.18
N ARG A 7 5.80 8.62 -16.44
CA ARG A 7 4.74 7.66 -16.73
C ARG A 7 5.05 6.27 -16.18
N LEU A 8 6.30 5.81 -16.28
CA LEU A 8 6.72 4.52 -15.70
C LEU A 8 6.58 4.51 -14.18
N LEU A 9 6.95 5.61 -13.51
CA LEU A 9 6.77 5.77 -12.06
C LEU A 9 5.29 5.77 -11.68
N ASP A 10 4.45 6.46 -12.45
CA ASP A 10 3.01 6.52 -12.25
C ASP A 10 2.37 5.12 -12.39
N VAL A 11 2.72 4.36 -13.43
CA VAL A 11 2.28 2.98 -13.65
C VAL A 11 2.76 2.07 -12.51
N ALA A 12 4.02 2.20 -12.08
CA ALA A 12 4.57 1.42 -10.99
C ALA A 12 3.83 1.67 -9.66
N ARG A 13 3.42 2.92 -9.39
CA ARG A 13 2.63 3.24 -8.18
C ARG A 13 1.24 2.61 -8.24
N VAL A 14 0.56 2.72 -9.38
CA VAL A 14 -0.76 2.10 -9.58
C VAL A 14 -0.69 0.59 -9.39
N SER A 15 0.29 -0.06 -10.01
CA SER A 15 0.51 -1.50 -9.88
C SER A 15 0.81 -1.91 -8.43
N ALA A 16 1.68 -1.17 -7.73
CA ALA A 16 1.98 -1.43 -6.32
C ALA A 16 0.73 -1.31 -5.43
N ARG A 17 -0.12 -0.31 -5.68
CA ARG A 17 -1.35 -0.11 -4.91
C ARG A 17 -2.36 -1.24 -5.13
N GLU A 18 -2.49 -1.72 -6.37
CA GLU A 18 -3.34 -2.86 -6.71
C GLU A 18 -2.85 -4.14 -6.08
N LYS A 19 -1.52 -4.35 -6.05
CA LYS A 19 -0.91 -5.50 -5.40
C LYS A 19 -1.17 -5.49 -3.90
N LEU A 20 -0.91 -4.37 -3.21
CA LEU A 20 -1.24 -4.22 -1.79
C LEU A 20 -2.70 -4.56 -1.50
N SER A 21 -3.64 -4.09 -2.33
CA SER A 21 -5.05 -4.42 -2.17
C SER A 21 -5.34 -5.92 -2.27
N LYS A 22 -4.64 -6.64 -3.15
CA LYS A 22 -4.78 -8.10 -3.27
C LYS A 22 -4.20 -8.81 -2.05
N SER A 23 -3.04 -8.36 -1.57
CA SER A 23 -2.38 -8.92 -0.39
C SER A 23 -3.19 -8.69 0.88
N GLU A 24 -3.75 -7.49 1.08
CA GLU A 24 -4.67 -7.21 2.19
C GLU A 24 -5.93 -8.08 2.12
N LYS A 25 -6.50 -8.29 0.92
CA LYS A 25 -7.66 -9.17 0.73
C LYS A 25 -7.34 -10.63 1.04
N LYS A 26 -6.17 -11.11 0.61
CA LYS A 26 -5.67 -12.45 0.92
C LYS A 26 -5.50 -12.64 2.42
N LEU A 27 -4.80 -11.70 3.08
CA LEU A 27 -4.61 -11.73 4.53
C LEU A 27 -5.96 -11.76 5.26
N SER A 28 -6.89 -10.89 4.86
CA SER A 28 -8.24 -10.83 5.44
C SER A 28 -8.97 -12.17 5.36
N GLY A 29 -8.86 -12.89 4.24
CA GLY A 29 -9.47 -14.22 4.09
C GLY A 29 -8.83 -15.24 5.04
N ILE A 30 -7.50 -15.30 5.06
CA ILE A 30 -6.74 -16.24 5.91
C ILE A 30 -7.09 -16.04 7.40
N ILE A 31 -7.09 -14.79 7.87
CA ILE A 31 -7.31 -14.52 9.29
C ILE A 31 -8.77 -14.69 9.70
N PHE A 32 -9.72 -14.54 8.75
CA PHE A 32 -11.13 -14.79 9.00
C PHE A 32 -11.40 -16.25 9.34
N GLU A 33 -10.79 -17.17 8.59
CA GLU A 33 -10.82 -18.61 8.87
C GLU A 33 -10.17 -18.97 10.22
N ARG A 34 -9.40 -18.04 10.80
CA ARG A 34 -8.66 -18.18 12.06
C ARG A 34 -9.27 -17.38 13.22
N GLY A 35 -10.54 -17.01 13.09
CA GLY A 35 -11.32 -16.40 14.16
C GLY A 35 -11.16 -14.87 14.30
N VAL A 36 -10.66 -14.18 13.26
CA VAL A 36 -10.57 -12.71 13.24
C VAL A 36 -11.69 -12.11 12.39
N ASN A 37 -12.47 -11.20 12.94
CA ASN A 37 -13.52 -10.50 12.20
C ASN A 37 -12.99 -9.24 11.47
N GLU A 38 -13.82 -8.61 10.65
CA GLU A 38 -13.43 -7.42 9.87
C GLU A 38 -13.07 -6.20 10.73
N GLN A 39 -13.74 -6.00 11.88
CA GLN A 39 -13.46 -4.90 12.80
C GLN A 39 -12.08 -5.06 13.43
N SER A 40 -11.76 -6.26 13.90
CA SER A 40 -10.44 -6.66 14.40
C SER A 40 -9.38 -6.52 13.30
N PHE A 41 -9.70 -6.85 12.05
CA PHE A 41 -8.75 -6.65 10.95
C PHE A 41 -8.42 -5.17 10.68
N ALA A 42 -9.41 -4.27 10.79
CA ALA A 42 -9.15 -2.84 10.70
C ALA A 42 -8.21 -2.36 11.82
N ALA A 43 -8.38 -2.87 13.05
CA ALA A 43 -7.49 -2.58 14.17
C ALA A 43 -6.07 -3.14 13.95
N ILE A 44 -5.96 -4.37 13.44
CA ILE A 44 -4.67 -4.99 13.07
C ILE A 44 -3.93 -4.12 12.06
N ARG A 45 -4.58 -3.72 10.97
CA ARG A 45 -3.96 -2.83 9.96
C ARG A 45 -3.51 -1.50 10.55
N SER A 46 -4.31 -0.92 11.45
CA SER A 46 -3.95 0.33 12.11
C SER A 46 -2.74 0.18 13.04
N LYS A 47 -2.61 -0.95 13.74
CA LYS A 47 -1.41 -1.28 14.54
C LYS A 47 -0.19 -1.56 13.67
N GLY A 48 -0.38 -2.22 12.52
CA GLY A 48 0.67 -2.38 11.51
C GLY A 48 1.18 -1.03 10.98
N ASP A 49 0.26 -0.11 10.66
CA ASP A 49 0.61 1.27 10.30
C ASP A 49 1.37 1.96 11.44
N GLN A 50 0.92 1.81 12.69
CA GLN A 50 1.62 2.39 13.83
C GLN A 50 3.08 1.92 13.93
N ALA A 51 3.33 0.62 13.72
CA ALA A 51 4.67 0.06 13.70
C ALA A 51 5.49 0.57 12.50
N LEU A 52 4.89 0.62 11.30
CA LEU A 52 5.58 1.03 10.08
C LEU A 52 5.87 2.53 10.04
N PHE A 53 5.04 3.36 10.66
CA PHE A 53 5.12 4.82 10.59
C PHE A 53 5.64 5.44 11.89
N GLY A 54 6.52 4.76 12.61
CA GLY A 54 7.20 5.34 13.77
C GLY A 54 6.25 5.82 14.88
N GLY A 55 5.15 5.10 15.10
CA GLY A 55 4.17 5.40 16.14
C GLY A 55 2.88 6.06 15.66
N PHE A 56 2.76 6.42 14.37
CA PHE A 56 1.54 7.01 13.83
C PHE A 56 0.54 5.94 13.34
N SER A 57 -0.64 5.90 13.94
CA SER A 57 -1.78 5.11 13.46
C SER A 57 -2.24 5.53 12.06
N THR A 58 -3.09 4.72 11.42
CA THR A 58 -3.68 5.07 10.12
C THR A 58 -4.39 6.43 10.17
N ALA A 59 -5.12 6.72 11.25
CA ALA A 59 -5.87 7.97 11.39
C ALA A 59 -4.93 9.19 11.53
N GLU A 60 -3.85 9.05 12.29
CA GLU A 60 -2.85 10.12 12.45
C GLU A 60 -2.08 10.37 11.16
N MET A 61 -1.71 9.30 10.43
CA MET A 61 -1.10 9.45 9.11
C MET A 61 -2.04 10.11 8.11
N LYS A 62 -3.34 9.79 8.13
CA LYS A 62 -4.33 10.49 7.29
C LYS A 62 -4.38 11.98 7.61
N LYS A 63 -4.41 12.34 8.90
CA LYS A 63 -4.38 13.76 9.34
C LYS A 63 -3.09 14.45 8.89
N LYS A 64 -1.94 13.81 9.08
CA LYS A 64 -0.62 14.34 8.71
C LYS A 64 -0.48 14.58 7.21
N LEU A 65 -1.02 13.68 6.38
CA LEU A 65 -0.93 13.76 4.92
C LEU A 65 -2.13 14.48 4.26
N GLY A 66 -3.09 14.99 5.04
CA GLY A 66 -4.28 15.65 4.50
C GLY A 66 -5.22 14.71 3.72
N VAL A 67 -5.23 13.42 4.06
CA VAL A 67 -6.06 12.41 3.41
C VAL A 67 -7.49 12.48 3.94
N PRO A 68 -8.52 12.57 3.08
CA PRO A 68 -9.91 12.54 3.51
C PRO A 68 -10.24 11.27 4.31
N ALA A 69 -11.04 11.40 5.38
CA ALA A 69 -11.38 10.28 6.27
C ALA A 69 -11.99 9.08 5.52
N THR A 70 -12.81 9.36 4.50
CA THR A 70 -13.50 8.38 3.65
C THR A 70 -12.58 7.67 2.66
N ARG A 71 -11.34 8.12 2.49
CA ARG A 71 -10.38 7.55 1.54
C ARG A 71 -9.34 6.68 2.23
N PRO A 72 -8.86 5.60 1.60
CA PRO A 72 -7.74 4.81 2.11
C PRO A 72 -6.45 5.63 2.18
N LEU A 73 -5.68 5.45 3.26
CA LEU A 73 -4.35 6.08 3.40
C LEU A 73 -3.43 5.71 2.23
N ALA A 74 -3.42 4.43 1.84
CA ALA A 74 -2.56 3.90 0.79
C ALA A 74 -2.74 4.55 -0.59
N ASP A 75 -3.88 5.21 -0.85
CA ASP A 75 -4.12 5.92 -2.10
C ASP A 75 -3.25 7.18 -2.27
N PHE A 76 -2.65 7.65 -1.17
CA PHE A 76 -1.84 8.88 -1.09
C PHE A 76 -0.40 8.60 -0.63
N LEU A 77 -0.02 7.33 -0.48
CA LEU A 77 1.34 6.96 -0.11
C LEU A 77 2.24 6.92 -1.36
N PRO A 78 3.54 7.23 -1.22
CA PRO A 78 4.50 7.02 -2.29
C PRO A 78 4.71 5.52 -2.55
N THR A 79 5.19 5.17 -3.75
CA THR A 79 5.38 3.78 -4.20
C THR A 79 6.21 2.95 -3.22
N LEU A 80 7.27 3.52 -2.66
CA LEU A 80 8.14 2.85 -1.70
C LEU A 80 7.37 2.39 -0.45
N THR A 81 6.58 3.29 0.14
CA THR A 81 5.77 2.99 1.32
C THR A 81 4.67 1.98 1.03
N ILE A 82 4.03 2.06 -0.15
CA ILE A 82 3.05 1.06 -0.58
C ILE A 82 3.70 -0.33 -0.64
N LYS A 83 4.90 -0.44 -1.23
CA LYS A 83 5.65 -1.70 -1.30
C LYS A 83 6.10 -2.20 0.07
N ALA A 84 6.47 -1.31 0.99
CA ALA A 84 6.79 -1.68 2.36
C ALA A 84 5.58 -2.31 3.08
N LYS A 85 4.40 -1.69 2.96
CA LYS A 85 3.14 -2.25 3.47
C LYS A 85 2.78 -3.59 2.84
N ASP A 86 2.92 -3.70 1.51
CA ASP A 86 2.68 -4.92 0.74
C ASP A 86 3.55 -6.07 1.26
N PHE A 87 4.84 -5.80 1.44
CA PHE A 87 5.79 -6.80 1.92
C PHE A 87 5.48 -7.26 3.36
N ALA A 88 5.21 -6.34 4.29
CA ALA A 88 4.82 -6.71 5.65
C ALA A 88 3.52 -7.53 5.69
N THR A 89 2.58 -7.23 4.79
CA THR A 89 1.28 -7.93 4.67
C THR A 89 1.45 -9.35 4.12
N GLU A 90 2.29 -9.53 3.11
CA GLU A 90 2.64 -10.86 2.59
C GLU A 90 3.39 -11.70 3.62
N LEU A 91 4.36 -11.12 4.34
CA LEU A 91 5.06 -11.79 5.44
C LEU A 91 4.09 -12.23 6.54
N THR A 92 3.16 -11.36 6.94
CA THR A 92 2.13 -11.72 7.91
C THR A 92 1.28 -12.88 7.39
N SER A 93 0.84 -12.82 6.13
CA SER A 93 0.03 -13.89 5.53
C SER A 93 0.76 -15.23 5.52
N HIS A 94 2.04 -15.22 5.16
CA HIS A 94 2.91 -16.40 5.17
C HIS A 94 3.05 -16.97 6.59
N ASN A 95 3.44 -16.13 7.55
CA ASN A 95 3.77 -16.55 8.91
C ASN A 95 2.53 -17.00 9.68
N VAL A 96 1.38 -16.38 9.43
CA VAL A 96 0.10 -16.86 9.96
C VAL A 96 -0.10 -18.32 9.52
N VAL A 97 -0.01 -18.59 8.21
CA VAL A 97 -0.18 -19.95 7.68
C VAL A 97 0.86 -20.93 8.25
N GLU A 98 2.14 -20.60 8.12
CA GLU A 98 3.27 -21.45 8.50
C GLU A 98 3.29 -21.79 9.99
N LYS A 99 3.01 -20.82 10.86
CA LYS A 99 3.07 -20.98 12.32
C LYS A 99 1.71 -21.36 12.94
N ASP A 100 0.70 -21.62 12.10
CA ASP A 100 -0.68 -21.89 12.51
C ASP A 100 -1.21 -20.91 13.57
N LEU A 101 -1.02 -19.60 13.34
CA LEU A 101 -1.48 -18.57 14.28
C LEU A 101 -3.01 -18.41 14.27
N HIS A 102 -3.61 -18.30 15.44
CA HIS A 102 -5.06 -18.13 15.60
C HIS A 102 -5.43 -16.95 16.49
N GLY A 103 -6.58 -16.35 16.20
CA GLY A 103 -7.15 -15.25 16.97
C GLY A 103 -6.44 -13.91 16.81
N GLU A 104 -7.14 -12.85 17.23
CA GLU A 104 -6.71 -11.47 17.02
C GLU A 104 -5.34 -11.17 17.63
N ASN A 105 -5.07 -11.64 18.85
CA ASN A 105 -3.86 -11.27 19.59
C ASN A 105 -2.58 -11.78 18.91
N GLN A 106 -2.54 -13.06 18.53
CA GLN A 106 -1.36 -13.65 17.90
C GLN A 106 -1.10 -13.03 16.52
N ILE A 107 -2.16 -12.86 15.73
CA ILE A 107 -2.08 -12.29 14.38
C ILE A 107 -1.70 -10.80 14.44
N THR A 108 -2.24 -10.05 15.41
CA THR A 108 -1.84 -8.65 15.65
C THR A 108 -0.36 -8.56 15.95
N LYS A 109 0.14 -9.40 16.86
CA LYS A 109 1.55 -9.40 17.26
C LYS A 109 2.44 -9.68 16.05
N GLU A 110 2.14 -10.75 15.30
CA GLU A 110 2.88 -11.10 14.09
C GLU A 110 2.85 -9.95 13.06
N HIS A 111 1.71 -9.29 12.88
CA HIS A 111 1.61 -8.17 11.96
C HIS A 111 2.44 -6.96 12.40
N VAL A 112 2.44 -6.64 13.70
CA VAL A 112 3.22 -5.55 14.29
C VAL A 112 4.72 -5.85 14.19
N ASP A 113 5.15 -7.07 14.50
CA ASP A 113 6.55 -7.49 14.46
C ASP A 113 7.08 -7.39 13.02
N ASN A 114 6.32 -7.88 12.03
CA ASN A 114 6.68 -7.78 10.61
C ASN A 114 6.79 -6.33 10.12
N ASN A 115 5.84 -5.45 10.49
CA ASN A 115 5.89 -4.04 10.11
C ASN A 115 7.07 -3.31 10.80
N SER A 116 7.38 -3.66 12.04
CA SER A 116 8.53 -3.12 12.77
C SER A 116 9.85 -3.50 12.11
N ALA A 117 10.00 -4.76 11.69
CA ALA A 117 11.18 -5.22 10.95
C ALA A 117 11.36 -4.48 9.61
N VAL A 118 10.25 -4.28 8.87
CA VAL A 118 10.29 -3.48 7.63
C VAL A 118 10.65 -2.01 7.92
N ARG A 119 10.14 -1.43 9.00
CA ARG A 119 10.48 -0.07 9.42
C ARG A 119 11.94 0.07 9.81
N GLU A 120 12.50 -0.90 10.52
CA GLU A 120 13.91 -0.92 10.89
C GLU A 120 14.82 -0.97 9.64
N MET A 121 14.50 -1.83 8.69
CA MET A 121 15.22 -1.91 7.41
C MET A 121 15.23 -0.57 6.68
N LEU A 122 14.10 0.15 6.66
CA LEU A 122 14.01 1.47 6.04
C LEU A 122 14.84 2.52 6.82
N ASP A 123 14.82 2.48 8.15
CA ASP A 123 15.60 3.38 9.00
C ASP A 123 17.09 3.26 8.77
N GLN A 124 17.59 2.01 8.67
CA GLN A 124 19.00 1.70 8.42
C GLN A 124 19.48 2.27 7.07
N ARG A 125 18.55 2.57 6.15
CA ARG A 125 18.83 3.20 4.86
C ARG A 125 18.51 4.70 4.84
N GLY A 126 18.22 5.29 5.99
CA GLY A 126 17.90 6.71 6.14
C GLY A 126 16.49 7.07 5.69
N VAL A 127 15.59 6.08 5.52
CA VAL A 127 14.22 6.30 5.06
C VAL A 127 13.25 6.22 6.23
N LYS A 128 12.54 7.32 6.49
CA LYS A 128 11.44 7.38 7.47
C LYS A 128 10.10 7.50 6.72
N PRO A 129 9.32 6.41 6.62
CA PRO A 129 8.08 6.40 5.83
C PRO A 129 7.09 7.51 6.21
N GLU A 130 7.05 7.87 7.50
CA GLU A 130 6.21 8.91 8.08
C GLU A 130 6.61 10.34 7.67
N THR A 131 7.82 10.55 7.17
CA THR A 131 8.30 11.88 6.74
C THR A 131 8.24 12.07 5.23
N LEU A 132 7.90 11.04 4.47
CA LEU A 132 7.80 11.14 3.01
C LEU A 132 6.59 12.00 2.61
N PRO A 133 6.70 12.82 1.56
CA PRO A 133 5.60 13.66 1.11
C PRO A 133 4.43 12.81 0.58
N PRO A 134 3.19 13.30 0.72
CA PRO A 134 2.03 12.64 0.13
C PRO A 134 2.14 12.60 -1.40
N ALA A 135 1.72 11.49 -1.99
CA ALA A 135 1.54 11.38 -3.43
C ALA A 135 0.15 11.86 -3.86
N GLU A 136 -0.01 12.18 -5.14
CA GLU A 136 -1.33 12.44 -5.73
C GLU A 136 -2.27 11.24 -5.49
N ASP A 137 -3.56 11.51 -5.31
CA ASP A 137 -4.61 10.50 -5.26
C ASP A 137 -4.50 9.49 -6.42
N ILE A 138 -4.36 8.21 -6.08
CA ILE A 138 -4.22 7.13 -7.05
C ILE A 138 -5.37 7.06 -8.08
N THR A 139 -6.59 7.46 -7.72
CA THR A 139 -7.73 7.46 -8.64
C THR A 139 -7.58 8.54 -9.71
N LYS A 140 -7.05 9.71 -9.35
CA LYS A 140 -6.72 10.77 -10.33
C LYS A 140 -5.61 10.30 -11.25
N LEU A 141 -4.60 9.64 -10.69
CA LEU A 141 -3.50 9.09 -11.46
C LEU A 141 -3.95 8.04 -12.49
N LYS A 142 -4.82 7.09 -12.10
CA LYS A 142 -5.40 6.10 -13.02
C LYS A 142 -6.11 6.77 -14.19
N LYS A 143 -6.97 7.76 -13.92
CA LYS A 143 -7.67 8.54 -14.96
C LYS A 143 -6.71 9.26 -15.91
N LYS A 144 -5.61 9.82 -15.38
CA LYS A 144 -4.57 10.45 -16.19
C LYS A 144 -3.92 9.44 -17.15
N LEU A 145 -3.50 8.28 -16.63
CA LEU A 145 -2.89 7.22 -17.43
C LEU A 145 -3.82 6.71 -18.54
N GLU A 146 -5.10 6.46 -18.23
CA GLU A 146 -6.12 6.06 -19.22
C GLU A 146 -6.34 7.11 -20.31
N ASN A 147 -6.39 8.40 -19.93
CA ASN A 147 -6.56 9.48 -20.88
C ASN A 147 -5.34 9.63 -21.80
N ASP A 148 -4.14 9.47 -21.25
CA ASP A 148 -2.91 9.55 -22.04
C ASP A 148 -2.79 8.36 -22.99
N GLU A 149 -3.19 7.16 -22.58
CA GLU A 149 -3.31 6.00 -23.47
C GLU A 149 -4.30 6.24 -24.61
N LYS A 150 -5.51 6.76 -24.31
CA LYS A 150 -6.51 7.11 -25.33
C LYS A 150 -5.98 8.15 -26.32
N LYS A 151 -5.21 9.15 -25.87
CA LYS A 151 -4.59 10.16 -26.74
C LYS A 151 -3.54 9.55 -27.67
N ILE A 152 -2.70 8.64 -27.17
CA ILE A 152 -1.70 7.93 -27.98
C ILE A 152 -2.38 7.09 -29.06
N LEU A 153 -3.39 6.30 -28.69
CA LEU A 153 -4.16 5.48 -29.63
C LEU A 153 -4.83 6.33 -30.72
N LYS A 154 -5.37 7.51 -30.38
CA LYS A 154 -5.95 8.45 -31.35
C LYS A 154 -4.91 9.08 -32.28
N LYS A 155 -3.69 9.35 -31.82
CA LYS A 155 -2.59 9.85 -32.66
C LYS A 155 -2.12 8.78 -33.66
N ASN A 156 -1.96 7.54 -33.21
CA ASN A 156 -1.53 6.43 -34.07
C ASN A 156 -2.56 6.10 -35.16
N LYS A 157 -3.86 6.31 -34.91
CA LYS A 157 -4.93 6.18 -35.92
C LYS A 157 -4.95 7.30 -36.96
N LYS A 158 -4.28 8.43 -36.72
CA LYS A 158 -4.23 9.59 -37.61
C LYS A 158 -2.93 9.68 -38.44
N GLN A 159 -1.96 8.79 -38.20
CA GLN A 159 -0.80 8.67 -39.08
C GLN A 159 -1.23 7.87 -40.33
N PRO A 160 -0.99 8.40 -41.56
CA PRO A 160 -1.17 7.60 -42.76
C PRO A 160 -0.32 6.34 -42.65
N LYS A 161 -0.87 5.20 -43.04
CA LYS A 161 -0.07 4.03 -43.34
C LYS A 161 0.61 4.35 -44.67
N ASP A 162 1.91 4.64 -44.63
CA ASP A 162 2.75 4.62 -45.83
C ASP A 162 2.81 3.19 -46.39
#